data_AF-A0A522VX83-F1
#
_entry.id   AF-A0A522VX83-F1
#
_cell.length_a   1.000
_cell.length_b   1.000
_cell.length_c   1.000
_cell.angle_alpha   90.00
_cell.angle_beta   90.00
_cell.angle_gamma   90.00
#
_symmetry.space_group_name_H-M   'P 1'
#
loop_
_entity.id
_entity.type
_entity.pdbx_description
1 polymer ?
#
loop_
_entity_poly.entity_id
_entity_poly.type
_entity_poly.pdbx_seq_one_letter_code
_entity_poly.pdbx_strand_id
1 'polypeptide(L)' 'MASPLPVARSGKTDLHLLPALANRHGLITGATGTGKTVSLQTIAQQL' A
#
# COMPACT_ATOMS: atom_id res chain seq x y z
N MET A 1 -4.00 14.96 10.34
CA MET A 1 -4.23 13.51 10.18
C MET A 1 -3.86 13.15 8.76
N ALA A 2 -3.07 12.09 8.54
CA ALA A 2 -2.66 11.71 7.18
C ALA A 2 -3.88 11.24 6.34
N SER A 3 -3.92 11.65 5.08
CA SER A 3 -4.99 11.29 4.14
C SER A 3 -5.02 9.78 3.86
N PRO A 4 -6.20 9.19 3.56
CA PRO A 4 -6.28 7.81 3.08
C PRO A 4 -5.32 7.56 1.91
N LEU A 5 -4.52 6.50 2.02
CA LEU A 5 -3.47 6.16 1.07
C LEU A 5 -3.97 5.09 0.08
N PRO A 6 -4.12 5.37 -1.22
CA PRO A 6 -4.52 4.35 -2.18
C PRO A 6 -3.41 3.31 -2.37
N VAL A 7 -3.73 2.02 -2.19
CA VAL A 7 -2.74 0.93 -2.26
C VAL A 7 -3.08 -0.15 -3.28
N ALA A 8 -4.34 -0.25 -3.72
CA ALA A 8 -4.75 -1.17 -4.76
C ALA A 8 -6.01 -0.69 -5.48
N ARG A 9 -6.26 -1.22 -6.69
CA ARG A 9 -7.49 -1.01 -7.46
C ARG A 9 -7.98 -2.34 -8.02
N SER A 10 -9.29 -2.56 -7.99
CA SER A 10 -9.96 -3.66 -8.66
C SER A 10 -11.15 -3.13 -9.46
N GLY A 11 -11.04 -3.11 -10.79
CA GLY A 11 -12.05 -2.51 -11.68
C GLY A 11 -12.26 -1.03 -11.36
N LYS A 12 -13.47 -0.67 -10.91
CA LYS A 12 -13.84 0.69 -10.49
C LYS A 12 -13.65 0.96 -8.99
N THR A 13 -13.15 -0.02 -8.24
CA THR A 13 -13.04 0.06 -6.78
C THR A 13 -11.59 0.35 -6.37
N ASP A 14 -11.40 1.41 -5.60
CA ASP A 14 -10.11 1.77 -5.02
C ASP A 14 -10.02 1.33 -3.55
N LEU A 15 -8.91 0.65 -3.22
CA LEU A 15 -8.59 0.23 -1.86
C LEU A 15 -7.61 1.22 -1.24
N HIS A 16 -7.97 1.73 -0.06
CA HIS A 16 -7.17 2.70 0.67
C HIS A 16 -6.71 2.13 2.00
N LEU A 17 -5.44 2.34 2.35
CA LEU A 17 -4.92 2.18 3.69
C LEU A 17 -5.27 3.44 4.49
N LEU A 18 -5.89 3.26 5.66
CA LEU A 18 -6.21 4.36 6.57
C LEU A 18 -5.04 4.53 7.55
N PRO A 19 -4.20 5.57 7.44
CA PRO A 19 -2.96 5.64 8.22
C PRO A 19 -3.19 5.65 9.74
N ALA A 20 -4.32 6.23 10.18
CA ALA A 20 -4.70 6.26 11.59
C ALA A 20 -5.00 4.87 12.19
N LEU A 21 -5.28 3.87 11.34
CA LEU A 21 -5.58 2.49 11.73
C LEU A 21 -4.48 1.51 11.30
N ALA A 22 -3.42 2.00 10.65
CA ALA A 22 -2.34 1.16 10.16
C ALA A 22 -1.41 0.72 11.29
N ASN A 23 -1.05 -0.55 11.31
CA ASN A 23 -0.02 -1.07 12.20
C ASN A 23 1.38 -0.75 11.65
N ARG A 24 2.37 -0.67 12.55
CA ARG A 24 3.78 -0.50 12.18
C ARG A 24 4.43 -1.73 11.53
N HIS A 25 3.72 -2.85 11.52
CA HIS A 25 4.16 -4.10 10.89
C HIS A 25 3.26 -4.41 9.69
N GLY A 26 3.89 -4.84 8.59
CA GLY A 26 3.21 -5.24 7.37
C GLY A 26 4.02 -6.28 6.61
N LEU A 27 3.37 -7.00 5.68
CA LEU A 27 3.99 -8.04 4.86
C LEU A 27 3.63 -7.82 3.39
N ILE A 28 4.65 -7.73 2.54
CA ILE A 28 4.49 -7.71 1.08
C ILE A 28 5.23 -8.93 0.52
N THR A 29 4.48 -9.85 -0.10
CA THR A 29 4.99 -11.12 -0.63
C THR A 29 4.51 -11.35 -2.07
N GLY A 30 5.12 -12.30 -2.77
CA GLY A 30 4.90 -12.56 -4.20
C GLY A 30 6.13 -13.10 -4.92
N ALA A 31 5.96 -13.61 -6.14
CA ALA A 31 7.05 -14.13 -6.97
C ALA A 31 8.03 -13.03 -7.44
N THR A 32 9.15 -13.42 -8.07
CA THR A 32 10.10 -12.48 -8.68
C THR A 32 9.41 -11.63 -9.74
N GLY A 33 9.70 -10.33 -9.78
CA GLY A 33 9.12 -9.41 -10.78
C GLY A 33 7.67 -8.95 -10.51
N THR A 34 7.02 -9.35 -9.42
CA THR A 34 5.62 -8.98 -9.11
C THR A 34 5.45 -7.62 -8.43
N GLY A 35 6.49 -6.80 -8.39
CA GLY A 35 6.38 -5.41 -7.90
C GLY A 35 6.52 -5.21 -6.38
N LYS A 36 6.83 -6.24 -5.58
CA LYS A 36 6.98 -6.12 -4.10
C LYS A 36 7.79 -4.89 -3.63
N THR A 37 8.97 -4.68 -4.22
CA THR A 37 9.86 -3.55 -3.89
C THR A 37 9.23 -2.21 -4.25
N VAL A 38 8.64 -2.12 -5.45
CA VAL A 38 7.98 -0.89 -5.93
C VAL A 38 6.77 -0.59 -5.05
N SER A 39 5.95 -1.58 -4.71
CA SER A 39 4.82 -1.42 -3.79
C SER A 39 5.26 -0.86 -2.43
N LEU A 40 6.33 -1.39 -1.84
CA LEU A 40 6.85 -0.87 -0.57
C LEU A 40 7.36 0.56 -0.70
N GLN A 41 8.10 0.86 -1.77
CA GLN A 41 8.63 2.20 -2.03
C GLN A 41 7.51 3.22 -2.23
N THR A 42 6.48 2.89 -3.01
CA THR A 42 5.33 3.77 -3.23
C THR A 42 4.61 4.08 -1.93
N ILE A 43 4.36 3.07 -1.09
CA ILE A 43 3.75 3.29 0.23
C ILE A 43 4.64 4.19 1.10
N ALA A 44 5.95 3.91 1.15
CA ALA A 44 6.89 4.67 1.97
C ALA A 44 7.09 6.13 1.51
N GLN A 45 6.94 6.42 0.22
CA GLN A 45 7.06 7.77 -0.34
C GLN A 45 5.80 8.63 -0.13
N GLN A 46 4.64 7.99 0.06
CA GLN A 46 3.34 8.65 0.19
C GLN A 46 2.87 8.81 1.64
N LEU A 47 3.53 8.15 2.60
CA LEU A 47 3.35 8.33 4.05
C LEU A 47 4.21 9.48 4.57
#